data_AF-A0A2S3QHH1-F1
#
_entry.id   AF-A0A2S3QHH1-F1
#
_cell.length_a   1.000
_cell.length_b   1.000
_cell.length_c   1.000
_cell.angle_alpha   90.00
_cell.angle_beta   90.00
_cell.angle_gamma   90.00
#
_symmetry.space_group_name_H-M   'P 1'
#
loop_
_entity.id
_entity.type
_entity.pdbx_description
1 polymer ?
#
loop_
_entity_poly.entity_id
_entity_poly.type
_entity_poly.pdbx_seq_one_letter_code
_entity_poly.pdbx_strand_id
1 'polypeptide(L)'
;MALTEAESEVFLIQPKALHDKVKWKQRSEAPFLYRADARVLLTESGDVRPLDLVLPYNDKAKTFTFILRYGKSENIRRLDFNKPHRNPGANSRTKIDKLHKHKWTDAYQDQWAYEPGDIEDPSDVQKSLGNFLHECHIDYESKQLGNLTVQGRWV
;
A
#
# COMPACT_ATOMS: atom_id res chain seq x y z
N MET A 1 -1.19 -18.98 11.53
CA MET A 1 -2.05 -19.39 10.40
C MET A 1 -1.67 -18.52 9.22
N ALA A 2 -1.49 -19.10 8.04
CA ALA A 2 -1.23 -18.34 6.82
C ALA A 2 -2.52 -17.64 6.37
N LEU A 3 -2.41 -16.42 5.82
CA LEU A 3 -3.53 -15.68 5.26
C LEU A 3 -4.06 -16.42 4.01
N THR A 4 -5.37 -16.61 3.93
CA THR A 4 -6.02 -17.14 2.71
C THR A 4 -6.53 -16.00 1.81
N GLU A 5 -6.79 -16.29 0.54
CA GLU A 5 -7.43 -15.35 -0.40
C GLU A 5 -8.80 -14.92 0.08
N ALA A 6 -9.61 -15.85 0.59
CA ALA A 6 -10.90 -15.53 1.19
C ALA A 6 -10.78 -14.58 2.39
N GLU A 7 -9.84 -14.82 3.31
CA GLU A 7 -9.60 -13.91 4.45
C GLU A 7 -9.08 -12.54 3.99
N SER A 8 -8.20 -12.51 2.99
CA SER A 8 -7.68 -11.27 2.39
C SER A 8 -8.80 -10.43 1.77
N GLU A 9 -9.71 -11.06 1.03
CA GLU A 9 -10.88 -10.39 0.45
C GLU A 9 -11.82 -9.85 1.53
N VAL A 10 -12.06 -10.62 2.59
CA VAL A 10 -12.82 -10.15 3.76
C VAL A 10 -12.17 -8.91 4.36
N PHE A 11 -10.85 -8.90 4.58
CA PHE A 11 -10.16 -7.72 5.09
C PHE A 11 -10.26 -6.52 4.16
N LEU A 12 -10.33 -6.72 2.85
CA LEU A 12 -10.41 -5.62 1.88
C LEU A 12 -11.78 -4.95 1.86
N ILE A 13 -12.86 -5.73 1.87
CA ILE A 13 -14.23 -5.20 1.79
C ILE A 13 -14.73 -4.64 3.12
N GLN A 14 -14.21 -5.14 4.25
CA GLN A 14 -14.64 -4.68 5.57
C GLN A 14 -14.27 -3.21 5.80
N PRO A 15 -15.20 -2.38 6.31
CA PRO A 15 -14.88 -1.02 6.71
C PRO A 15 -13.74 -0.98 7.74
N LYS A 16 -12.79 -0.08 7.49
CA LYS A 16 -11.58 0.13 8.29
C LYS A 16 -11.38 1.61 8.52
N ALA A 17 -10.63 1.96 9.56
CA ALA A 17 -10.22 3.34 9.80
C ALA A 17 -8.72 3.42 10.11
N LEU A 18 -8.10 4.49 9.63
CA LEU A 18 -6.75 4.85 10.01
C LEU A 18 -6.75 5.33 11.46
N HIS A 19 -6.03 4.62 12.35
CA HIS A 19 -6.02 4.93 13.78
C HIS A 19 -5.10 6.11 14.12
N ASP A 20 -3.92 6.14 13.50
CA ASP A 20 -2.87 7.11 13.80
C ASP A 20 -2.56 7.98 12.57
N LYS A 21 -2.12 9.22 12.80
CA LYS A 21 -1.57 10.05 11.72
C LYS A 21 -0.34 9.37 11.09
N VAL A 22 -0.30 9.32 9.76
CA VAL A 22 0.86 8.92 8.97
C VAL A 22 2.01 9.90 9.23
N LYS A 23 3.12 9.36 9.74
CA LYS A 23 4.34 10.12 10.07
C LYS A 23 5.50 9.62 9.22
N TRP A 24 5.80 10.35 8.16
CA TRP A 24 6.96 10.10 7.32
C TRP A 24 8.25 10.36 8.09
N LYS A 25 9.17 9.40 8.01
CA LYS A 25 10.51 9.49 8.57
C LYS A 25 11.52 9.21 7.47
N GLN A 26 12.53 10.08 7.36
CA GLN A 26 13.70 9.82 6.55
C GLN A 26 14.56 8.74 7.21
N ARG A 27 15.12 7.82 6.44
CA ARG A 27 16.05 6.81 6.96
C ARG A 27 17.43 7.42 7.12
N SER A 28 18.02 7.31 8.31
CA SER A 28 19.34 7.88 8.64
C SER A 28 20.46 7.39 7.70
N GLU A 29 20.45 6.11 7.36
CA GLU A 29 21.48 5.47 6.53
C GLU A 29 21.30 5.74 5.02
N ALA A 30 20.14 6.26 4.61
CA ALA A 30 19.82 6.49 3.20
C ALA A 30 18.91 7.72 3.08
N PRO A 31 19.47 8.92 2.87
CA PRO A 31 18.73 10.18 2.96
C PRO A 31 17.69 10.38 1.85
N PHE A 32 17.70 9.55 0.82
CA PHE A 32 16.68 9.53 -0.23
C PHE A 32 15.54 8.53 0.05
N LEU A 33 15.62 7.76 1.15
CA LEU A 33 14.58 6.82 1.56
C LEU A 33 13.75 7.39 2.70
N TYR A 34 12.44 7.33 2.53
CA TYR A 34 11.44 7.73 3.50
C TYR A 34 10.53 6.54 3.78
N ARG A 35 10.01 6.47 4.99
CA ARG A 35 9.06 5.44 5.39
C ARG A 35 8.05 6.03 6.37
N ALA A 36 6.79 5.69 6.19
CA ALA A 36 5.78 5.83 7.23
C ALA A 36 5.17 4.47 7.54
N ASP A 37 4.74 4.32 8.79
CA ASP A 37 3.96 3.18 9.26
C ASP A 37 2.76 3.74 10.04
N ALA A 38 1.58 3.17 9.85
CA ALA A 38 0.37 3.55 10.58
C ALA A 38 -0.50 2.32 10.86
N ARG A 39 -1.28 2.36 11.95
CA ARG A 39 -2.19 1.28 12.30
C ARG A 39 -3.55 1.49 11.66
N VAL A 40 -4.14 0.41 11.18
CA VAL A 40 -5.48 0.35 10.61
C VAL A 40 -6.33 -0.56 11.48
N LEU A 41 -7.53 -0.09 11.82
CA LEU A 41 -8.47 -0.83 12.66
C LEU A 41 -9.72 -1.18 11.87
N LEU A 42 -10.26 -2.38 12.10
CA LEU A 42 -11.57 -2.78 11.62
C LEU A 42 -12.64 -2.05 12.45
N THR A 43 -13.63 -1.43 11.80
CA THR A 43 -14.62 -0.58 12.49
C THR A 43 -15.88 -1.32 12.92
N GLU A 44 -16.22 -2.44 12.27
CA GLU A 44 -17.49 -3.16 12.52
C GLU A 44 -17.36 -4.40 13.42
N SER A 45 -16.19 -5.05 13.45
CA SER A 45 -16.06 -6.37 14.08
C SER A 45 -15.74 -6.33 15.58
N GLY A 46 -15.36 -5.17 16.13
CA GLY A 46 -14.71 -5.07 17.45
C GLY A 46 -13.39 -5.87 17.53
N ASP A 47 -12.97 -6.49 16.42
CA ASP A 47 -11.83 -7.38 16.30
C ASP A 47 -10.62 -6.52 15.92
N VAL A 48 -9.76 -6.24 16.90
CA VAL A 48 -8.55 -5.42 16.75
C VAL A 48 -7.44 -6.25 16.12
N ARG A 49 -7.70 -6.85 14.95
CA ARG A 49 -6.65 -7.55 14.21
C ARG A 49 -5.61 -6.54 13.74
N PRO A 50 -4.30 -6.83 13.89
CA PRO A 50 -3.26 -5.87 13.57
C PRO A 50 -3.11 -5.77 12.05
N LEU A 51 -3.81 -4.80 11.47
CA LEU A 51 -3.54 -4.33 10.12
C LEU A 51 -2.59 -3.14 10.19
N ASP A 52 -1.53 -3.20 9.41
CA ASP A 52 -0.55 -2.13 9.30
C ASP A 52 -0.60 -1.55 7.88
N LEU A 53 -0.49 -0.22 7.81
CA LEU A 53 -0.16 0.49 6.59
C LEU A 53 1.34 0.79 6.58
N VAL A 54 2.05 0.35 5.54
CA VAL A 54 3.50 0.57 5.38
C VAL A 54 3.75 1.31 4.07
N LEU A 55 4.41 2.46 4.14
CA LEU A 55 4.54 3.41 3.05
C LEU A 55 6.03 3.78 2.82
N PRO A 56 6.83 2.95 2.14
CA PRO A 56 8.15 3.36 1.68
C PRO A 56 8.07 4.29 0.47
N TYR A 57 8.93 5.30 0.45
CA TYR A 57 9.17 6.18 -0.68
C TYR A 57 10.68 6.34 -0.91
N ASN A 58 11.10 6.27 -2.17
CA ASN A 58 12.48 6.51 -2.59
C ASN A 58 12.51 7.69 -3.55
N ASP A 59 13.05 8.80 -3.07
CA ASP A 59 13.10 10.05 -3.81
C ASP A 59 14.02 10.00 -5.03
N LYS A 60 15.16 9.31 -4.90
CA LYS A 60 16.16 9.22 -5.96
C LYS A 60 15.62 8.46 -7.17
N ALA A 61 14.89 7.38 -6.91
CA ALA A 61 14.29 6.55 -7.96
C ALA A 61 12.88 7.02 -8.35
N LYS A 62 12.29 7.99 -7.62
CA LYS A 62 10.89 8.40 -7.76
C LYS A 62 9.96 7.18 -7.76
N THR A 63 10.10 6.35 -6.72
CA THR A 63 9.27 5.15 -6.52
C THR A 63 8.60 5.22 -5.16
N PHE A 64 7.38 4.72 -5.06
CA PHE A 64 6.75 4.40 -3.78
C PHE A 64 6.18 2.99 -3.82
N THR A 65 5.92 2.49 -2.61
CA THR A 65 5.04 1.36 -2.39
C THR A 65 4.08 1.72 -1.29
N PHE A 66 2.80 1.41 -1.45
CA PHE A 66 1.85 1.42 -0.35
C PHE A 66 1.40 0.00 -0.08
N ILE A 67 1.40 -0.40 1.19
CA ILE A 67 1.13 -1.78 1.60
C ILE A 67 0.12 -1.77 2.72
N LEU A 68 -1.00 -2.47 2.52
CA LEU A 68 -1.86 -2.94 3.61
C LEU A 68 -1.41 -4.35 3.98
N ARG A 69 -1.03 -4.55 5.24
CA ARG A 69 -0.38 -5.76 5.73
C ARG A 69 -1.12 -6.38 6.90
N TYR A 70 -1.20 -7.71 6.93
CA TYR A 70 -1.67 -8.50 8.05
C TYR A 70 -0.51 -9.22 8.76
N GLY A 71 -0.56 -9.26 10.09
CA GLY A 71 0.32 -10.14 10.88
C GLY A 71 1.83 -9.84 10.75
N LYS A 72 2.20 -8.62 10.34
CA LYS A 72 3.57 -8.14 10.08
C LYS A 72 4.29 -8.72 8.85
N SER A 73 3.75 -9.71 8.15
CA SER A 73 4.42 -10.33 6.99
C SER A 73 3.58 -10.36 5.72
N GLU A 74 2.26 -10.46 5.83
CA GLU A 74 1.40 -10.78 4.67
C GLU A 74 0.83 -9.52 4.04
N ASN A 75 1.14 -9.28 2.76
CA ASN A 75 0.66 -8.12 2.03
C ASN A 75 -0.71 -8.42 1.42
N ILE A 76 -1.78 -7.94 2.05
CA ILE A 76 -3.16 -8.06 1.56
C ILE A 76 -3.31 -7.33 0.21
N ARG A 77 -2.77 -6.11 0.16
CA ARG A 77 -2.84 -5.21 -1.00
C ARG A 77 -1.57 -4.38 -1.05
N ARG A 78 -1.00 -4.26 -2.24
CA ARG A 78 0.19 -3.42 -2.47
C ARG A 78 -0.01 -2.57 -3.72
N LEU A 79 0.33 -1.30 -3.67
CA LEU A 79 0.47 -0.44 -4.85
C LEU A 79 1.96 -0.15 -5.05
N ASP A 80 2.48 -0.36 -6.25
CA ASP A 80 3.84 -0.01 -6.63
C ASP A 80 3.84 0.99 -7.78
N PHE A 81 4.72 1.99 -7.70
CA PHE A 81 4.94 2.97 -8.75
C PHE A 81 6.40 3.04 -9.19
N ASN A 82 6.59 3.23 -10.50
CA ASN A 82 7.87 3.26 -11.22
C ASN A 82 8.70 1.98 -11.06
N LYS A 83 8.02 0.83 -10.93
CA LYS A 83 8.64 -0.50 -10.84
C LYS A 83 7.97 -1.45 -11.82
N PRO A 84 8.69 -2.09 -12.75
CA PRO A 84 8.09 -3.08 -13.63
C PRO A 84 7.75 -4.35 -12.86
N HIS A 85 6.69 -5.05 -13.27
CA HIS A 85 6.31 -6.34 -12.70
C HIS A 85 5.95 -7.36 -13.77
N ARG A 86 6.08 -8.64 -13.41
CA ARG A 86 5.64 -9.76 -14.23
C ARG A 86 4.91 -10.74 -13.33
N ASN A 87 3.65 -11.03 -13.67
CA ASN A 87 2.88 -12.00 -12.91
C ASN A 87 3.50 -13.39 -13.01
N PRO A 88 3.47 -14.20 -11.93
CA PRO A 88 3.97 -15.57 -11.92
C PRO A 88 3.12 -16.50 -12.81
N GLY A 89 3.66 -17.70 -13.08
CA GLY A 89 3.03 -18.74 -13.88
C GLY A 89 3.81 -19.12 -15.13
N ALA A 90 3.83 -20.42 -15.47
CA ALA A 90 4.69 -21.01 -16.50
C ALA A 90 4.57 -20.34 -17.88
N ASN A 91 3.40 -19.76 -18.19
CA ASN A 91 3.11 -19.09 -19.46
C ASN A 91 2.83 -17.59 -19.33
N SER A 92 2.99 -17.01 -18.14
CA SER A 92 2.71 -15.59 -17.93
C SER A 92 3.80 -14.75 -18.61
N ARG A 93 3.53 -14.26 -19.83
CA ARG A 93 4.33 -13.21 -20.49
C ARG A 93 3.78 -11.82 -20.22
N THR A 94 2.72 -11.72 -19.44
CA THR A 94 2.04 -10.47 -19.14
C THR A 94 2.95 -9.62 -18.26
N LYS A 95 3.67 -8.70 -18.90
CA LYS A 95 4.31 -7.59 -18.22
C LYS A 95 3.21 -6.62 -17.80
N ILE A 96 3.25 -6.20 -16.56
CA ILE A 96 2.43 -5.10 -16.07
C ILE A 96 3.32 -3.87 -16.02
N ASP A 97 2.76 -2.73 -16.40
CA ASP A 97 3.52 -1.50 -16.43
C ASP A 97 4.00 -1.09 -15.03
N LYS A 98 4.78 -0.02 -15.00
CA LYS A 98 5.45 0.55 -13.85
C LYS A 98 4.52 0.96 -12.71
N LEU A 99 3.23 1.13 -12.99
CA LEU A 99 2.18 1.40 -12.03
C LEU A 99 1.27 0.16 -11.96
N HIS A 100 1.27 -0.52 -10.82
CA HIS A 100 0.47 -1.74 -10.66
C HIS A 100 0.11 -1.99 -9.20
N LYS A 101 -1.00 -2.69 -8.98
CA LYS A 101 -1.42 -3.16 -7.67
C LYS A 101 -1.30 -4.66 -7.58
N HIS A 102 -0.80 -5.18 -6.47
CA HIS A 102 -0.77 -6.60 -6.16
C HIS A 102 -1.96 -6.96 -5.29
N LYS A 103 -2.58 -8.11 -5.59
CA LYS A 103 -3.60 -8.75 -4.75
C LYS A 103 -3.05 -10.04 -4.18
N TRP A 104 -3.40 -10.32 -2.93
CA TRP A 104 -3.20 -11.66 -2.37
C TRP A 104 -3.99 -12.70 -3.18
N THR A 105 -3.37 -13.86 -3.41
CA THR A 105 -4.01 -15.07 -3.95
C THR A 105 -3.49 -16.30 -3.22
N ASP A 106 -4.27 -17.37 -3.16
CA ASP A 106 -3.78 -18.60 -2.53
C ASP A 106 -2.61 -19.23 -3.32
N ALA A 107 -2.60 -19.07 -4.64
CA ALA A 107 -1.57 -19.64 -5.52
C ALA A 107 -0.24 -18.86 -5.50
N TYR A 108 -0.29 -17.54 -5.33
CA TYR A 108 0.85 -16.65 -5.56
C TYR A 108 1.08 -15.61 -4.46
N GLN A 109 0.29 -15.64 -3.39
CA GLN A 109 0.36 -14.65 -2.32
C GLN A 109 0.28 -13.24 -2.91
N ASP A 110 1.21 -12.35 -2.56
CA ASP A 110 1.28 -10.96 -3.01
C ASP A 110 1.97 -10.74 -4.38
N GLN A 111 2.20 -11.80 -5.16
CA GLN A 111 2.93 -11.70 -6.43
C GLN A 111 2.03 -11.49 -7.65
N TRP A 112 0.71 -11.68 -7.51
CA TRP A 112 -0.22 -11.42 -8.59
C TRP A 112 -0.63 -9.96 -8.61
N ALA A 113 -0.49 -9.29 -9.75
CA ALA A 113 -0.80 -7.89 -9.91
C ALA A 113 -1.71 -7.58 -11.11
N TYR A 114 -2.22 -6.36 -11.12
CA TYR A 114 -3.07 -5.76 -12.15
C TYR A 114 -2.77 -4.27 -12.28
N GLU A 115 -3.16 -3.67 -13.41
CA GLU A 115 -3.04 -2.23 -13.64
C GLU A 115 -4.21 -1.48 -12.97
N PRO A 116 -3.96 -0.46 -12.13
CA PRO A 116 -5.02 0.29 -11.48
C PRO A 116 -5.69 1.25 -12.45
N GLY A 117 -7.03 1.25 -12.48
CA GLY A 117 -7.82 2.23 -13.26
C GLY A 117 -8.13 3.53 -12.50
N ASP A 118 -7.80 3.59 -11.21
CA ASP A 118 -8.19 4.66 -10.28
C ASP A 118 -7.04 5.62 -9.91
N ILE A 119 -5.83 5.41 -10.45
CA ILE A 119 -4.66 6.25 -10.16
C ILE A 119 -4.35 7.10 -11.39
N GLU A 120 -4.88 8.33 -11.42
CA GLU A 120 -4.73 9.26 -12.55
C GLU A 120 -3.34 9.91 -12.63
N ASP A 121 -2.83 10.36 -11.48
CA ASP A 121 -1.52 11.03 -11.37
C ASP A 121 -0.71 10.37 -10.26
N PRO A 122 0.16 9.40 -10.61
CA PRO A 122 1.00 8.75 -9.63
C PRO A 122 2.16 9.65 -9.14
N SER A 123 2.38 10.83 -9.72
CA SER A 123 3.42 11.74 -9.21
C SER A 123 2.98 12.49 -7.95
N ASP A 124 1.67 12.63 -7.73
CA ASP A 124 1.08 13.11 -6.49
C ASP A 124 0.96 11.94 -5.49
N VAL A 125 1.91 11.86 -4.58
CA VAL A 125 2.01 10.75 -3.60
C VAL A 125 0.81 10.77 -2.66
N GLN A 126 0.33 11.95 -2.29
CA GLN A 126 -0.79 12.11 -1.36
C GLN A 126 -2.12 11.69 -2.01
N LYS A 127 -2.39 12.14 -3.24
CA LYS A 127 -3.58 11.72 -4.00
C LYS A 127 -3.55 10.22 -4.27
N SER A 128 -2.39 9.69 -4.67
CA SER A 128 -2.20 8.23 -4.87
C SER A 128 -2.47 7.43 -3.60
N LEU A 129 -2.02 7.92 -2.44
CA LEU A 129 -2.28 7.29 -1.14
C LEU A 129 -3.78 7.33 -0.82
N GLY A 130 -4.43 8.46 -1.04
CA GLY A 130 -5.88 8.60 -0.85
C GLY A 130 -6.68 7.60 -1.66
N ASN A 131 -6.34 7.41 -2.94
CA ASN A 131 -7.00 6.44 -3.82
C ASN A 131 -6.73 4.99 -3.38
N PHE A 132 -5.51 4.68 -2.95
CA PHE A 132 -5.17 3.37 -2.40
C PHE A 132 -5.97 3.05 -1.12
N LEU A 133 -6.10 4.01 -0.20
CA LEU A 133 -6.90 3.84 1.02
C LEU A 133 -8.38 3.68 0.70
N HIS A 134 -8.89 4.40 -0.29
CA HIS A 134 -10.26 4.27 -0.78
C HIS A 134 -10.56 2.86 -1.31
N GLU A 135 -9.71 2.31 -2.20
CA GLU A 135 -9.87 0.92 -2.66
C GLU A 135 -9.87 -0.06 -1.47
N CYS A 136 -9.01 0.19 -0.48
CA CYS A 136 -8.92 -0.65 0.70
C CYS A 136 -10.04 -0.43 1.71
N HIS A 137 -11.07 0.40 1.44
CA HIS A 137 -12.13 0.74 2.40
C HIS A 137 -11.58 1.23 3.75
N ILE A 138 -10.53 2.04 3.72
CA ILE A 138 -9.94 2.67 4.91
C ILE A 138 -10.38 4.12 4.96
N ASP A 139 -11.22 4.44 5.95
CA ASP A 139 -11.61 5.80 6.28
C ASP A 139 -10.45 6.55 6.95
N TYR A 140 -10.32 7.82 6.58
CA TYR A 140 -9.33 8.73 7.16
C TYR A 140 -9.79 10.19 7.05
N GLU A 141 -9.31 11.03 7.96
CA GLU A 141 -9.37 12.48 7.83
C GLU A 141 -8.14 12.96 7.05
N SER A 142 -8.28 13.95 6.16
CA SER A 142 -7.16 14.42 5.32
C SER A 142 -5.90 14.83 6.12
N LYS A 143 -6.08 15.38 7.32
CA LYS A 143 -4.98 15.75 8.24
C LYS A 143 -4.16 14.54 8.75
N GLN A 144 -4.72 13.33 8.68
CA GLN A 144 -4.06 12.09 9.08
C GLN A 144 -3.06 11.57 8.04
N LEU A 145 -3.18 11.91 6.75
CA LEU A 145 -2.20 11.47 5.75
C LEU A 145 -0.81 12.11 5.95
N GLY A 146 -0.76 13.20 6.72
CA GLY A 146 0.45 14.00 6.84
C GLY A 146 0.93 14.46 5.47
N ASN A 147 2.16 14.96 5.43
CA ASN A 147 2.77 15.38 4.18
C ASN A 147 4.16 14.78 4.10
N LEU A 148 4.49 14.24 2.93
CA LEU A 148 5.85 13.84 2.64
C LEU A 148 6.62 15.09 2.22
N THR A 149 7.62 15.46 3.00
CA THR A 149 8.52 16.56 2.67
C THR A 149 9.89 16.01 2.36
N VAL A 150 10.34 16.22 1.13
CA VAL A 150 11.66 15.82 0.65
C VAL A 150 12.49 17.07 0.47
N GLN A 151 13.57 17.22 1.27
CA GLN A 151 14.48 18.37 1.19
C GLN A 151 13.74 19.73 1.19
N GLY A 152 12.65 19.84 1.96
CA GLY A 152 11.83 21.05 2.05
C GLY A 152 10.80 21.24 0.93
N ARG A 153 10.67 20.29 -0.01
CA ARG A 153 9.64 20.29 -1.07
C ARG A 153 8.54 19.28 -0.77
N TRP A 154 7.33 19.63 -1.20
CA TRP A 154 6.16 18.77 -1.15
C TRP A 154 6.20 17.79 -2.32
N VAL A 155 5.83 16.54 -2.04
CA VAL A 155 5.80 15.43 -3.00
C VAL A 155 4.52 14.65 -2.81
#